data_AF-A0A0J8I2W8-F1
#
_entry.id   AF-A0A0J8I2W8-F1
#
_cell.length_a   1.000
_cell.length_b   1.000
_cell.length_c   1.000
_cell.angle_alpha   90.00
_cell.angle_beta   90.00
_cell.angle_gamma   90.00
#
_symmetry.space_group_name_H-M   'P 1'
#
loop_
_entity.id
_entity.type
_entity.pdbx_description
1 polymer ?
#
loop_
_entity_poly.entity_id
_entity_poly.type
_entity_poly.pdbx_seq_one_letter_code
_entity_poly.pdbx_strand_id
1 'polypeptide(L)'
;MKIQIEGISAGGRLSEISFDSDFMLWLFWQYSTGQSISDLSPISLTSAELSGQRDMFGKSAQVSESIDLSSSPPILLGLLTGQHFQSISGKFEYHGEFIEMDISQHGRVHVKTTGQLVDLSMPERVLLASDAVNKTVKTYSQWTNRPPSSKYPPAEFFSNMLERLSDQDVEVRFSTDQIFKKYAEKRAEDFEEYTRTIRDV
;
A
#
# COMPACT_ATOMS: atom_id res chain seq x y z
N MET A 1 19.43 13.81 -33.52
CA MET A 1 17.99 14.16 -33.54
C MET A 1 17.73 15.10 -32.36
N LYS A 2 17.51 16.39 -32.63
CA LYS A 2 17.14 17.41 -31.63
C LYS A 2 15.63 17.38 -31.50
N ILE A 3 15.11 17.17 -30.30
CA ILE A 3 13.69 17.37 -30.01
C ILE A 3 13.58 18.72 -29.30
N GLN A 4 12.97 19.67 -30.00
CA GLN A 4 12.64 21.00 -29.51
C GLN A 4 11.18 20.94 -29.06
N ILE A 5 10.95 21.08 -27.76
CA ILE A 5 9.59 21.19 -27.19
C ILE A 5 9.37 22.67 -26.90
N GLU A 6 8.66 23.35 -27.80
CA GLU A 6 8.12 24.68 -27.52
C GLU A 6 6.78 24.54 -26.79
N GLY A 7 6.64 25.26 -25.68
CA GLY A 7 5.37 25.43 -24.97
C GLY A 7 5.30 24.79 -23.60
N ILE A 8 6.21 25.14 -22.68
CA ILE A 8 5.93 25.03 -21.23
C ILE A 8 5.99 26.44 -20.67
N SER A 9 4.84 26.96 -20.25
CA SER A 9 4.77 28.22 -19.51
C SER A 9 5.67 28.12 -18.27
N ALA A 10 6.63 29.02 -18.17
CA ALA A 10 7.51 29.19 -17.03
C ALA A 10 6.68 29.41 -15.74
N GLY A 11 6.74 28.46 -14.80
CA GLY A 11 6.11 28.63 -13.49
C GLY A 11 5.62 27.37 -12.78
N GLY A 12 5.69 26.18 -13.39
CA GLY A 12 5.38 24.93 -12.69
C GLY A 12 6.41 24.65 -11.61
N ARG A 13 6.07 24.87 -10.33
CA ARG A 13 6.89 24.36 -9.22
C ARG A 13 6.89 22.83 -9.33
N LEU A 14 8.07 22.25 -9.47
CA LEU A 14 8.26 20.82 -9.23
C LEU A 14 7.96 20.57 -7.76
N SER A 15 6.77 20.06 -7.46
CA SER A 15 6.43 19.57 -6.14
C SER A 15 6.95 18.13 -6.01
N GLU A 16 7.76 17.89 -5.00
CA GLU A 16 8.10 16.53 -4.60
C GLU A 16 6.81 15.80 -4.20
N ILE A 17 6.58 14.64 -4.78
CA ILE A 17 5.44 13.79 -4.42
C ILE A 17 5.91 12.92 -3.26
N SER A 18 5.19 12.95 -2.14
CA SER A 18 5.35 12.00 -1.04
C SER A 18 4.09 11.15 -0.98
N PHE A 19 4.24 9.84 -0.91
CA PHE A 19 3.12 8.92 -0.76
C PHE A 19 2.80 8.74 0.73
N ASP A 20 1.57 9.01 1.13
CA ASP A 20 1.14 8.79 2.51
C ASP A 20 1.28 7.32 2.92
N SER A 21 1.65 7.03 4.17
CA SER A 21 1.69 5.64 4.67
C SER A 21 0.34 4.94 4.55
N ASP A 22 -0.75 5.72 4.67
CA ASP A 22 -2.12 5.22 4.51
C ASP A 22 -2.44 4.82 3.07
N PHE A 23 -1.77 5.41 2.08
CA PHE A 23 -1.94 4.98 0.69
C PHE A 23 -1.40 3.55 0.49
N MET A 24 -0.25 3.24 1.09
CA MET A 24 0.30 1.88 1.06
C MET A 24 -0.55 0.91 1.88
N LEU A 25 -1.11 1.35 3.02
CA LEU A 25 -2.09 0.54 3.75
C LEU A 25 -3.35 0.28 2.92
N TRP A 26 -3.81 1.29 2.17
CA TRP A 26 -4.93 1.15 1.26
C TRP A 26 -4.63 0.13 0.15
N LEU A 27 -3.45 0.18 -0.48
CA LEU A 27 -3.01 -0.84 -1.44
C LEU A 27 -3.01 -2.25 -0.82
N PHE A 28 -2.49 -2.38 0.41
CA PHE A 28 -2.48 -3.65 1.14
C PHE A 28 -3.91 -4.15 1.45
N TRP A 29 -4.82 -3.25 1.82
CA TRP A 29 -6.23 -3.57 2.04
C TRP A 29 -6.92 -4.04 0.75
N GLN A 30 -6.75 -3.31 -0.34
CA GLN A 30 -7.31 -3.68 -1.65
C GLN A 30 -6.81 -5.06 -2.10
N TYR A 31 -5.51 -5.32 -1.96
CA TYR A 31 -4.93 -6.64 -2.20
C TYR A 31 -5.59 -7.74 -1.35
N SER A 32 -5.64 -7.54 -0.03
CA SER A 32 -6.14 -8.55 0.92
C SER A 32 -7.62 -8.90 0.76
N THR A 33 -8.40 -8.01 0.14
CA THR A 33 -9.85 -8.19 -0.05
C THR A 33 -10.22 -8.54 -1.49
N GLY A 34 -9.24 -8.64 -2.39
CA GLY A 34 -9.46 -8.90 -3.81
C GLY A 34 -10.25 -7.79 -4.53
N GLN A 35 -10.28 -6.58 -3.97
CA GLN A 35 -10.99 -5.44 -4.56
C GLN A 35 -10.08 -4.73 -5.57
N SER A 36 -10.55 -4.62 -6.82
CA SER A 36 -9.89 -3.81 -7.86
C SER A 36 -10.67 -2.49 -8.04
N ILE A 37 -10.29 -1.46 -7.27
CA ILE A 37 -10.96 -0.14 -7.31
C ILE A 37 -10.10 0.90 -8.05
N SER A 38 -8.98 0.49 -8.68
CA SER A 38 -8.11 1.43 -9.40
C SER A 38 -7.33 0.81 -10.55
N ASP A 39 -6.82 1.71 -11.41
CA ASP A 39 -5.91 1.40 -12.54
C ASP A 39 -4.58 0.75 -12.08
N LEU A 40 -4.28 0.75 -10.78
CA LEU A 40 -3.14 0.08 -10.16
C LEU A 40 -3.64 -0.96 -9.15
N SER A 41 -3.84 -2.19 -9.60
CA SER A 41 -4.33 -3.28 -8.75
C SER A 41 -3.18 -4.20 -8.34
N PRO A 42 -2.84 -4.31 -7.04
CA PRO A 42 -1.83 -5.27 -6.58
C PRO A 42 -2.32 -6.71 -6.79
N ILE A 43 -1.53 -7.52 -7.51
CA ILE A 43 -1.78 -8.94 -7.75
C ILE A 43 -1.14 -9.80 -6.67
N SER A 44 0.06 -9.42 -6.23
CA SER A 44 0.78 -10.09 -5.15
C SER A 44 1.70 -9.09 -4.46
N LEU A 45 1.68 -9.06 -3.13
CA LEU A 45 2.59 -8.23 -2.35
C LEU A 45 3.61 -9.15 -1.66
N THR A 46 4.90 -8.88 -1.86
CA THR A 46 5.99 -9.80 -1.51
C THR A 46 6.98 -9.20 -0.51
N SER A 47 7.12 -7.88 -0.49
CA SER A 47 8.01 -7.17 0.43
C SER A 47 7.35 -5.93 1.02
N ALA A 48 7.66 -5.64 2.28
CA ALA A 48 7.26 -4.40 2.93
C ALA A 48 8.25 -3.99 4.01
N GLU A 49 8.34 -2.69 4.21
CA GLU A 49 9.03 -2.08 5.33
C GLU A 49 7.99 -1.33 6.17
N LEU A 50 7.93 -1.63 7.46
CA LEU A 50 7.13 -0.92 8.44
C LEU A 50 8.05 -0.12 9.37
N SER A 51 7.59 1.04 9.82
CA SER A 51 8.23 1.77 10.92
C SER A 51 7.19 2.33 11.88
N GLY A 52 7.59 2.59 13.13
CA GLY A 52 6.70 3.11 14.15
C GLY A 52 7.39 3.39 15.47
N GLN A 53 6.57 3.61 16.51
CA GLN A 53 7.10 3.65 17.87
C GLN A 53 7.62 2.27 18.27
N ARG A 54 8.64 2.26 19.14
CA ARG A 54 9.36 1.04 19.52
C ARG A 54 8.40 0.09 20.25
N ASP A 55 8.12 -1.06 19.65
CA ASP A 55 7.35 -2.14 20.26
C ASP A 55 8.23 -3.38 20.53
N MET A 56 7.61 -4.52 20.85
CA MET A 56 8.30 -5.80 21.11
C MET A 56 9.10 -6.32 19.91
N PHE A 57 8.87 -5.82 18.69
CA PHE A 57 9.57 -6.19 17.46
C PHE A 57 10.59 -5.14 17.02
N GLY A 58 10.75 -4.04 17.75
CA GLY A 58 11.69 -2.96 17.47
C GLY A 58 11.03 -1.70 16.92
N LYS A 59 11.81 -0.84 16.25
CA LYS A 59 11.30 0.41 15.64
C LYS A 59 10.88 0.23 14.17
N SER A 60 11.30 -0.88 13.56
CA SER A 60 11.11 -1.17 12.15
C SER A 60 10.99 -2.68 11.96
N ALA A 61 10.06 -3.10 11.12
CA ALA A 61 9.95 -4.48 10.66
C ALA A 61 10.15 -4.48 9.14
N GLN A 62 11.05 -5.32 8.64
CA GLN A 62 11.25 -5.51 7.22
C GLN A 62 10.96 -6.98 6.90
N VAL A 63 10.06 -7.20 5.95
CA VAL A 63 9.81 -8.52 5.38
C VAL A 63 10.17 -8.43 3.90
N SER A 64 11.05 -9.33 3.48
CA SER A 64 11.48 -9.47 2.10
C SER A 64 11.12 -10.88 1.62
N GLU A 65 10.70 -10.99 0.36
CA GLU A 65 10.50 -12.29 -0.32
C GLU A 65 9.46 -13.20 0.35
N SER A 66 8.41 -12.61 0.92
CA SER A 66 7.25 -13.37 1.36
C SER A 66 6.47 -13.90 0.16
N ILE A 67 5.91 -15.10 0.29
CA ILE A 67 4.96 -15.66 -0.67
C ILE A 67 3.69 -14.80 -0.70
N ASP A 68 3.26 -14.30 0.47
CA ASP A 68 2.11 -13.43 0.62
C ASP A 68 2.24 -12.57 1.88
N LEU A 69 2.44 -11.26 1.70
CA LEU A 69 2.49 -10.32 2.82
C LEU A 69 1.18 -10.27 3.63
N SER A 70 0.04 -10.61 3.03
CA SER A 70 -1.25 -10.58 3.75
C SER A 70 -1.31 -11.61 4.87
N SER A 71 -0.46 -12.63 4.82
CA SER A 71 -0.40 -13.72 5.79
C SER A 71 0.85 -13.65 6.68
N SER A 72 1.63 -12.58 6.62
CA SER A 72 2.92 -12.47 7.32
C SER A 72 2.77 -11.96 8.76
N PRO A 73 3.03 -12.77 9.81
CA PRO A 73 2.86 -12.31 11.20
C PRO A 73 3.61 -11.03 11.55
N PRO A 74 4.88 -10.82 11.15
CA PRO A 74 5.58 -9.57 11.43
C PRO A 74 4.87 -8.33 10.86
N ILE A 75 4.24 -8.45 9.69
CA ILE A 75 3.49 -7.36 9.07
C ILE A 75 2.18 -7.12 9.80
N LEU A 76 1.41 -8.18 10.05
CA LEU A 76 0.12 -8.08 10.73
C LEU A 76 0.28 -7.51 12.15
N LEU A 77 1.25 -8.04 12.91
CA LEU A 77 1.56 -7.55 14.25
C LEU A 77 2.02 -6.09 14.21
N GLY A 78 2.93 -5.73 13.30
CA GLY A 78 3.41 -4.35 13.17
C GLY A 78 2.28 -3.35 12.86
N LEU A 79 1.37 -3.70 11.97
CA LEU A 79 0.22 -2.83 11.67
C LEU A 79 -0.74 -2.70 12.86
N LEU A 80 -0.99 -3.81 13.58
CA LEU A 80 -1.86 -3.82 14.76
C LEU A 80 -1.25 -3.10 15.97
N THR A 81 0.08 -3.01 16.07
CA THR A 81 0.79 -2.20 17.07
C THR A 81 0.98 -0.73 16.65
N GLY A 82 0.44 -0.34 15.50
CA GLY A 82 0.44 1.05 15.04
C GLY A 82 1.67 1.45 14.23
N GLN A 83 2.52 0.51 13.82
CA GLN A 83 3.50 0.75 12.76
C GLN A 83 2.79 1.04 11.43
N HIS A 84 3.52 1.65 10.50
CA HIS A 84 2.99 2.06 9.21
C HIS A 84 4.00 1.77 8.10
N PHE A 85 3.49 1.53 6.89
CA PHE A 85 4.32 1.25 5.72
C PHE A 85 5.24 2.42 5.37
N GLN A 86 6.53 2.13 5.26
CA GLN A 86 7.56 2.96 4.64
C GLN A 86 7.73 2.62 3.18
N SER A 87 7.61 1.33 2.85
CA SER A 87 7.57 0.84 1.47
C SER A 87 6.72 -0.40 1.34
N ILE A 88 6.22 -0.63 0.13
CA ILE A 88 5.52 -1.86 -0.25
C ILE A 88 5.97 -2.26 -1.66
N SER A 89 6.26 -3.53 -1.86
CA SER A 89 6.71 -4.06 -3.14
C SER A 89 5.96 -5.32 -3.53
N GLY A 90 5.75 -5.50 -4.82
CA GLY A 90 4.99 -6.61 -5.35
C GLY A 90 4.72 -6.50 -6.85
N LYS A 91 3.86 -7.39 -7.34
CA LYS A 91 3.36 -7.39 -8.70
C LYS A 91 2.04 -6.65 -8.76
N PHE A 92 1.89 -5.81 -9.76
CA PHE A 92 0.69 -5.03 -10.03
C PHE A 92 0.19 -5.34 -11.42
N GLU A 93 -1.13 -5.41 -11.56
CA GLU A 93 -1.78 -5.60 -12.85
C GLU A 93 -1.51 -4.39 -13.74
N TYR A 94 -1.11 -4.68 -14.98
CA TYR A 94 -0.76 -3.67 -15.95
C TYR A 94 -1.01 -4.21 -17.36
N HIS A 95 -2.04 -3.69 -18.04
CA HIS A 95 -2.45 -4.08 -19.39
C HIS A 95 -2.70 -5.59 -19.58
N GLY A 96 -3.36 -6.24 -18.62
CA GLY A 96 -3.65 -7.70 -18.67
C GLY A 96 -2.46 -8.58 -18.29
N GLU A 97 -1.37 -7.96 -17.85
CA GLU A 97 -0.11 -8.59 -17.47
C GLU A 97 0.31 -8.06 -16.10
N PHE A 98 1.55 -8.27 -15.69
CA PHE A 98 2.05 -7.74 -14.43
C PHE A 98 3.37 -7.00 -14.58
N ILE A 99 3.52 -5.99 -13.72
CA ILE A 99 4.77 -5.26 -13.52
C ILE A 99 5.15 -5.30 -12.05
N GLU A 100 6.43 -5.48 -11.77
CA GLU A 100 6.91 -5.55 -10.40
C GLU A 100 7.45 -4.19 -9.96
N MET A 101 6.92 -3.67 -8.85
CA MET A 101 7.21 -2.33 -8.36
C MET A 101 7.50 -2.32 -6.87
N ASP A 102 8.34 -1.37 -6.46
CA ASP A 102 8.56 -0.93 -5.09
C ASP A 102 8.09 0.52 -4.97
N ILE A 103 7.13 0.78 -4.09
CA ILE A 103 6.57 2.10 -3.82
C ILE A 103 6.98 2.48 -2.40
N SER A 104 7.60 3.66 -2.23
CA SER A 104 8.01 4.15 -0.91
C SER A 104 7.46 5.52 -0.57
N GLN A 105 7.35 5.80 0.73
CA GLN A 105 6.79 7.03 1.28
C GLN A 105 7.44 8.30 0.71
N HIS A 106 8.74 8.26 0.42
CA HIS A 106 9.54 9.37 -0.13
C HIS A 106 9.34 9.59 -1.65
N GLY A 107 8.19 9.20 -2.20
CA GLY A 107 7.87 9.44 -3.61
C GLY A 107 8.58 8.51 -4.60
N ARG A 108 9.37 7.55 -4.10
CA ARG A 108 10.13 6.65 -4.97
C ARG A 108 9.20 5.55 -5.47
N VAL A 109 9.13 5.41 -6.78
CA VAL A 109 8.56 4.25 -7.46
C VAL A 109 9.68 3.60 -8.26
N HIS A 110 10.09 2.40 -7.86
CA HIS A 110 11.09 1.63 -8.58
C HIS A 110 10.42 0.48 -9.32
N VAL A 111 10.46 0.54 -10.64
CA VAL A 111 9.97 -0.49 -11.55
C VAL A 111 11.10 -1.48 -11.81
N LYS A 112 10.90 -2.75 -11.48
CA LYS A 112 11.90 -3.80 -11.70
C LYS A 112 11.71 -4.42 -13.08
N THR A 113 12.82 -4.68 -13.78
CA THR A 113 12.81 -5.41 -15.05
C THR A 113 12.58 -6.89 -14.79
N THR A 114 11.33 -7.31 -14.68
CA THR A 114 10.92 -8.71 -14.54
C THR A 114 9.74 -9.02 -15.45
N GLY A 115 9.40 -10.31 -15.60
CA GLY A 115 8.32 -10.75 -16.48
C GLY A 115 8.52 -10.26 -17.91
N GLN A 116 7.48 -9.64 -18.48
CA GLN A 116 7.48 -9.17 -19.87
C GLN A 116 8.52 -8.08 -20.16
N LEU A 117 8.95 -7.31 -19.16
CA LEU A 117 9.95 -6.26 -19.38
C LEU A 117 11.32 -6.82 -19.79
N VAL A 118 11.60 -8.08 -19.47
CA VAL A 118 12.89 -8.72 -19.80
C VAL A 118 13.09 -8.80 -21.31
N ASP A 119 12.04 -9.13 -22.05
CA ASP A 119 12.09 -9.40 -23.49
C ASP A 119 11.95 -8.13 -24.36
N LEU A 120 11.64 -7.00 -23.74
CA LEU A 120 11.45 -5.73 -24.44
C LEU A 120 12.76 -4.99 -24.72
N SER A 121 12.76 -4.18 -25.77
CA SER A 121 13.86 -3.26 -26.06
C SER A 121 13.97 -2.18 -24.98
N MET A 122 15.13 -1.51 -24.88
CA MET A 122 15.34 -0.45 -23.90
C MET A 122 14.30 0.69 -24.02
N PRO A 123 14.00 1.23 -25.22
CA PRO A 123 12.97 2.26 -25.36
C PRO A 123 11.59 1.82 -24.86
N GLU A 124 11.19 0.58 -25.14
CA GLU A 124 9.92 0.02 -24.68
C GLU A 124 9.89 -0.12 -23.15
N ARG A 125 10.97 -0.64 -22.55
CA ARG A 125 11.11 -0.71 -21.09
C ARG A 125 10.97 0.66 -20.43
N VAL A 126 11.62 1.69 -20.98
CA VAL A 126 11.53 3.06 -20.45
C VAL A 126 10.12 3.61 -20.56
N LEU A 127 9.45 3.38 -21.70
CA LEU A 127 8.08 3.84 -21.91
C LEU A 127 7.12 3.18 -20.90
N LEU A 128 7.22 1.86 -20.73
CA LEU A 128 6.37 1.12 -19.80
C LEU A 128 6.65 1.47 -18.33
N ALA A 129 7.92 1.61 -17.95
CA ALA A 129 8.27 2.05 -16.60
C ALA A 129 7.73 3.46 -16.32
N SER A 130 7.82 4.37 -17.30
CA SER A 130 7.30 5.74 -17.18
C SER A 130 5.77 5.76 -17.04
N ASP A 131 5.06 4.94 -17.81
CA ASP A 131 3.60 4.82 -17.71
C ASP A 131 3.17 4.19 -16.37
N ALA A 132 3.87 3.17 -15.89
CA ALA A 132 3.62 2.58 -14.57
C ALA A 132 3.80 3.58 -13.43
N VAL A 133 4.85 4.41 -13.49
CA VAL A 133 5.05 5.52 -12.54
C VAL A 133 3.90 6.53 -12.64
N ASN A 134 3.52 6.93 -13.85
CA ASN A 134 2.41 7.85 -14.07
C ASN A 134 1.06 7.30 -13.53
N LYS A 135 0.77 6.02 -13.76
CA LYS A 135 -0.41 5.33 -13.19
C LYS A 135 -0.36 5.30 -11.68
N THR A 136 0.80 5.10 -11.08
CA THR A 136 0.97 5.13 -9.61
C THR A 136 0.64 6.52 -9.05
N VAL A 137 1.19 7.57 -9.67
CA VAL A 137 0.90 8.98 -9.28
C VAL A 137 -0.57 9.32 -9.48
N LYS A 138 -1.17 8.91 -10.60
CA LYS A 138 -2.60 9.12 -10.88
C LYS A 138 -3.48 8.41 -9.85
N THR A 139 -3.16 7.16 -9.52
CA THR A 139 -3.89 6.37 -8.51
C THR A 139 -3.80 7.03 -7.14
N TYR A 140 -2.63 7.50 -6.76
CA TYR A 140 -2.45 8.27 -5.53
C TYR A 140 -3.28 9.56 -5.54
N SER A 141 -3.23 10.34 -6.61
CA SER A 141 -4.03 11.56 -6.76
C SER A 141 -5.54 11.30 -6.73
N GLN A 142 -6.00 10.18 -7.27
CA GLN A 142 -7.39 9.77 -7.15
C GLN A 142 -7.71 9.38 -5.70
N TRP A 143 -6.85 8.59 -5.07
CA TRP A 143 -7.01 8.17 -3.69
C TRP A 143 -7.07 9.36 -2.74
N THR A 144 -6.24 10.40 -2.90
CA THR A 144 -6.27 11.58 -2.03
C THR A 144 -7.64 12.28 -2.04
N ASN A 145 -8.37 12.20 -3.16
CA ASN A 145 -9.69 12.82 -3.36
C ASN A 145 -10.88 11.90 -3.06
N ARG A 146 -10.67 10.64 -2.64
CA ARG A 146 -11.76 9.71 -2.28
C ARG A 146 -12.44 10.11 -0.96
N PRO A 147 -13.71 9.69 -0.74
CA PRO A 147 -14.33 9.83 0.58
C PRO A 147 -13.57 8.99 1.62
N PRO A 148 -13.53 9.42 2.91
CA PRO A 148 -12.80 8.74 3.97
C PRO A 148 -13.08 7.23 4.07
N SER A 149 -14.35 6.83 3.93
CA SER A 149 -14.80 5.44 3.96
C SER A 149 -14.23 4.55 2.84
N SER A 150 -13.74 5.16 1.76
CA SER A 150 -13.06 4.47 0.64
C SER A 150 -11.54 4.64 0.65
N LYS A 151 -11.00 5.55 1.47
CA LYS A 151 -9.55 5.78 1.61
C LYS A 151 -8.93 4.89 2.68
N TYR A 152 -9.66 4.71 3.78
CA TYR A 152 -9.17 4.04 4.97
C TYR A 152 -9.91 2.71 5.17
N PRO A 153 -9.24 1.65 5.59
CA PRO A 153 -9.86 0.34 5.74
C PRO A 153 -10.93 0.33 6.85
N PRO A 154 -11.97 -0.51 6.74
CA PRO A 154 -13.00 -0.66 7.76
C PRO A 154 -12.52 -1.57 8.91
N ALA A 155 -13.29 -1.69 10.00
CA ALA A 155 -12.85 -2.44 11.18
C ALA A 155 -12.60 -3.94 10.90
N GLU A 156 -13.40 -4.53 10.02
CA GLU A 156 -13.29 -5.92 9.59
C GLU A 156 -11.90 -6.22 9.02
N PHE A 157 -11.27 -5.25 8.36
CA PHE A 157 -9.92 -5.44 7.82
C PHE A 157 -8.91 -5.76 8.93
N PHE A 158 -8.96 -5.04 10.06
CA PHE A 158 -8.08 -5.29 11.20
C PHE A 158 -8.51 -6.52 12.01
N SER A 159 -9.82 -6.79 12.12
CA SER A 159 -10.31 -8.04 12.72
C SER A 159 -9.80 -9.27 11.96
N ASN A 160 -9.88 -9.25 10.64
CA ASN A 160 -9.36 -10.32 9.79
C ASN A 160 -7.84 -10.48 9.92
N MET A 161 -7.08 -9.46 10.34
CA MET A 161 -5.66 -9.65 10.68
C MET A 161 -5.48 -10.45 11.96
N LEU A 162 -6.31 -10.20 12.98
CA LEU A 162 -6.29 -10.94 14.24
C LEU A 162 -6.67 -12.40 14.02
N GLU A 163 -7.68 -12.66 13.21
CA GLU A 163 -8.08 -14.01 12.81
C GLU A 163 -6.93 -14.76 12.11
N ARG A 164 -6.29 -14.13 11.11
CA ARG A 164 -5.11 -14.71 10.43
C ARG A 164 -3.94 -15.00 11.36
N LEU A 165 -3.73 -14.17 12.39
CA LEU A 165 -2.70 -14.43 13.41
C LEU A 165 -3.09 -15.62 14.30
N SER A 166 -4.36 -15.69 14.71
CA SER A 166 -4.89 -16.80 15.48
C SER A 166 -4.81 -18.13 14.73
N ASP A 167 -5.13 -18.14 13.44
CA ASP A 167 -5.03 -19.31 12.55
C ASP A 167 -3.59 -19.84 12.41
N GLN A 168 -2.60 -18.99 12.74
CA GLN A 168 -1.17 -19.32 12.73
C GLN A 168 -0.61 -19.55 14.14
N ASP A 169 -1.47 -19.76 15.14
CA ASP A 169 -1.12 -19.96 16.55
C ASP A 169 -0.30 -18.80 17.16
N VAL A 170 -0.47 -17.57 16.64
CA VAL A 170 0.19 -16.37 17.14
C VAL A 170 -0.70 -15.65 18.15
N GLU A 171 -0.31 -15.71 19.42
CA GLU A 171 -1.06 -15.06 20.50
C GLU A 171 -0.81 -13.54 20.56
N VAL A 172 -1.88 -12.75 20.43
CA VAL A 172 -1.84 -11.28 20.54
C VAL A 172 -2.08 -10.86 21.99
N ARG A 173 -1.01 -10.41 22.66
CA ARG A 173 -1.03 -10.01 24.10
C ARG A 173 -1.02 -8.49 24.33
N PHE A 174 -1.35 -7.70 23.32
CA PHE A 174 -1.41 -6.24 23.41
C PHE A 174 -2.80 -5.73 23.02
N SER A 175 -3.13 -4.50 23.45
CA SER A 175 -4.39 -3.86 23.08
C SER A 175 -4.31 -3.34 21.64
N THR A 176 -5.34 -3.61 20.85
CA THR A 176 -5.52 -3.09 19.49
C THR A 176 -6.45 -1.87 19.44
N ASP A 177 -7.07 -1.46 20.55
CA ASP A 177 -8.05 -0.36 20.59
C ASP A 177 -7.53 0.92 19.92
N GLN A 178 -6.23 1.20 20.04
CA GLN A 178 -5.61 2.39 19.45
C GLN A 178 -5.68 2.37 17.93
N ILE A 179 -5.48 1.22 17.28
CA ILE A 179 -5.53 1.13 15.82
C ILE A 179 -6.98 1.31 15.33
N PHE A 180 -7.95 0.72 16.04
CA PHE A 180 -9.35 0.87 15.70
C PHE A 180 -9.84 2.31 15.89
N LYS A 181 -9.49 2.97 17.01
CA LYS A 181 -9.83 4.38 17.26
C LYS A 181 -9.23 5.29 16.19
N LYS A 182 -7.96 5.10 15.86
CA LYS A 182 -7.27 5.87 14.82
C LYS A 182 -8.00 5.80 13.47
N TYR A 183 -8.44 4.62 13.06
CA TYR A 183 -9.10 4.48 11.74
C TYR A 183 -10.59 4.84 11.76
N ALA A 184 -11.29 4.72 12.89
CA ALA A 184 -12.62 5.33 13.06
C ALA A 184 -12.55 6.85 12.86
N GLU A 185 -11.60 7.52 13.54
CA GLU A 185 -11.37 8.96 13.39
C GLU A 185 -11.03 9.35 11.94
N LYS A 186 -10.11 8.61 11.29
CA LYS A 186 -9.75 8.88 9.89
C LYS A 186 -10.92 8.69 8.93
N ARG A 187 -11.83 7.75 9.20
CA ARG A 187 -13.05 7.53 8.42
C ARG A 187 -14.16 8.52 8.74
N ALA A 188 -14.00 9.36 9.77
CA ALA A 188 -15.03 10.22 10.32
C ALA A 188 -16.27 9.44 10.78
N GLU A 189 -16.05 8.26 11.36
CA GLU A 189 -17.07 7.37 11.91
C GLU A 189 -16.92 7.35 13.44
N ASP A 190 -18.05 7.19 14.17
CA ASP A 190 -18.00 6.96 15.61
C ASP A 190 -17.34 5.60 15.92
N PHE A 191 -16.62 5.50 17.04
CA PHE A 191 -15.92 4.26 17.39
C PHE A 191 -16.86 3.07 17.56
N GLU A 192 -18.05 3.26 18.12
CA GLU A 192 -19.05 2.21 18.27
C GLU A 192 -19.62 1.80 16.91
N GLU A 193 -19.91 2.76 16.03
CA GLU A 193 -20.38 2.48 14.67
C GLU A 193 -19.33 1.73 13.86
N TYR A 194 -18.08 2.18 13.90
CA TYR A 194 -16.94 1.58 13.21
C TYR A 194 -16.71 0.13 13.63
N THR A 195 -16.83 -0.16 14.94
CA THR A 195 -16.57 -1.51 15.49
C THR A 195 -17.81 -2.41 15.58
N ARG A 196 -19.00 -1.91 15.22
CA ARG A 196 -20.27 -2.64 15.35
C ARG A 196 -20.22 -4.01 14.66
N THR A 197 -19.73 -4.05 13.43
CA THR A 197 -19.73 -5.24 12.58
C THR A 197 -18.83 -6.37 13.08
N ILE A 198 -17.85 -6.06 13.93
CA ILE A 198 -16.92 -7.05 14.51
C ILE A 198 -17.25 -7.41 15.96
N ARG A 199 -18.22 -6.73 16.58
CA ARG A 199 -18.71 -7.02 17.95
C ARG A 199 -19.90 -7.99 17.96
N ASP A 200 -20.58 -8.11 16.81
CA ASP A 200 -21.74 -8.99 16.62
C ASP A 200 -21.34 -10.42 16.20
N VAL A 201 -20.03 -10.75 16.26
CA VAL A 201 -19.42 -12.06 15.95
C VAL A 201 -18.87 -12.65 17.24
#